data_AF-A0A1V6UGY4-F1
#
_entry.id   AF-A0A1V6UGY4-F1
#
_cell.length_a   1.000
_cell.length_b   1.000
_cell.length_c   1.000
_cell.angle_alpha   90.00
_cell.angle_beta   90.00
_cell.angle_gamma   90.00
#
_symmetry.space_group_name_H-M   'P 1'
#
loop_
_entity.id
_entity.type
_entity.pdbx_description
1 polymer ?
#
loop_
_entity_poly.entity_id
_entity_poly.type
_entity_poly.pdbx_seq_one_letter_code
_entity_poly.pdbx_strand_id
1 'polypeptide(L)'
;MPPVAARDSLHAQDRAYFLRLLQIVVQSLRLAPERRLELVERIRELVLMAPSRIESSLLVGDAVFYQICTTLQPLFLVAIDSLLEHEDPTVGYTVADELEAVVPLEVRLPGSQPESW
;
A
#
# COMPACT_ATOMS: atom_id res chain seq x y z
N MET A 1 13.76 18.78 -16.70
CA MET A 1 12.47 18.05 -16.63
C MET A 1 12.59 16.78 -17.47
N PRO A 2 12.35 15.58 -16.93
CA PRO A 2 12.39 14.34 -17.72
C PRO A 2 11.20 14.27 -18.71
N PRO A 3 11.36 13.57 -19.86
CA PRO A 3 10.30 13.37 -20.86
C PRO A 3 9.15 12.51 -20.31
N VAL A 4 7.94 12.67 -20.87
CA VAL A 4 6.69 12.04 -20.38
C VAL A 4 6.82 10.52 -20.22
N ALA A 5 7.28 9.82 -21.27
CA ALA A 5 7.47 8.36 -21.22
C ALA A 5 8.42 7.87 -20.12
N ALA A 6 9.43 8.67 -19.74
CA ALA A 6 10.33 8.32 -18.65
C ALA A 6 9.67 8.48 -17.27
N ARG A 7 8.73 9.43 -17.12
CA ARG A 7 7.94 9.61 -15.90
C ARG A 7 6.96 8.47 -15.71
N ASP A 8 6.29 8.05 -16.78
CA ASP A 8 5.32 6.95 -16.74
C ASP A 8 6.01 5.63 -16.34
N SER A 9 7.22 5.38 -16.87
CA SER A 9 8.03 4.21 -16.51
C SER A 9 8.47 4.23 -15.04
N LEU A 10 8.95 5.36 -14.53
CA LEU A 10 9.34 5.49 -13.13
C LEU A 10 8.14 5.35 -12.19
N HIS A 11 7.03 6.02 -12.52
CA HIS A 11 5.78 5.89 -11.76
C HIS A 11 5.27 4.44 -11.73
N ALA A 12 5.33 3.72 -12.85
CA ALA A 12 4.94 2.32 -12.89
C ALA A 12 5.81 1.43 -11.98
N GLN A 13 7.13 1.66 -11.94
CA GLN A 13 8.04 0.95 -11.04
C GLN A 13 7.75 1.25 -9.57
N ASP A 14 7.58 2.54 -9.26
CA ASP A 14 7.28 3.00 -7.91
C ASP A 14 5.93 2.48 -7.40
N ARG A 15 4.91 2.48 -8.26
CA ARG A 15 3.60 1.89 -7.99
C ARG A 15 3.72 0.40 -7.71
N ALA A 16 4.42 -0.34 -8.57
CA ALA A 16 4.62 -1.77 -8.38
C ALA A 16 5.38 -2.09 -7.08
N TYR A 17 6.40 -1.31 -6.75
CA TYR A 17 7.17 -1.47 -5.52
C TYR A 17 6.30 -1.21 -4.27
N PHE A 18 5.55 -0.10 -4.25
CA PHE A 18 4.66 0.24 -3.13
C PHE A 18 3.59 -0.84 -2.90
N LEU A 19 2.90 -1.27 -3.96
CA LEU A 19 1.86 -2.31 -3.86
C LEU A 19 2.43 -3.65 -3.42
N ARG A 20 3.65 -4.00 -3.88
CA ARG A 20 4.33 -5.22 -3.45
C ARG A 20 4.68 -5.18 -1.97
N LEU A 21 5.19 -4.05 -1.48
CA LEU A 21 5.52 -3.88 -0.07
C LEU A 21 4.25 -3.99 0.80
N LEU A 22 3.16 -3.35 0.39
CA LEU A 22 1.85 -3.47 1.04
C LEU A 22 1.38 -4.93 1.09
N GLN A 23 1.47 -5.66 -0.03
CA GLN A 23 1.08 -7.07 -0.07
C GLN A 23 1.93 -7.94 0.86
N ILE A 24 3.24 -7.69 0.94
CA ILE A 24 4.14 -8.38 1.88
C ILE A 24 3.70 -8.14 3.33
N VAL A 25 3.36 -6.90 3.69
CA VAL A 25 2.86 -6.57 5.03
C VAL A 25 1.57 -7.34 5.33
N VAL A 26 0.58 -7.28 4.44
CA VAL A 26 -0.71 -7.99 4.61
C VAL A 26 -0.51 -9.50 4.76
N GLN A 27 0.31 -10.12 3.90
CA GLN A 27 0.59 -11.55 4.00
C GLN A 27 1.33 -11.92 5.28
N SER A 28 2.30 -11.10 5.70
CA SER A 28 3.07 -11.37 6.91
C SER A 28 2.24 -11.21 8.17
N LEU A 29 1.32 -10.24 8.23
CA LEU A 29 0.35 -10.10 9.31
C LEU A 29 -0.54 -11.35 9.46
N ARG A 30 -0.89 -12.00 8.33
CA ARG A 30 -1.71 -13.24 8.33
C ARG A 30 -0.93 -14.48 8.75
N LEU A 31 0.32 -14.59 8.29
CA LEU A 31 1.14 -15.80 8.48
C LEU A 31 1.89 -15.79 9.80
N ALA A 32 2.28 -14.61 10.29
CA ALA A 32 3.14 -14.43 11.45
C ALA A 32 2.76 -13.15 12.23
N PRO A 33 1.52 -13.05 12.77
CA PRO A 33 1.06 -11.87 13.52
C PRO A 33 1.93 -11.55 14.75
N GLU A 34 2.66 -12.53 15.28
CA GLU A 34 3.62 -12.34 16.38
C GLU A 34 4.82 -11.46 16.01
N ARG A 35 5.11 -11.27 14.71
CA ARG A 35 6.17 -10.38 14.21
C ARG A 35 5.74 -8.92 14.09
N ARG A 36 4.68 -8.52 14.78
CA ARG A 36 4.08 -7.16 14.74
C ARG A 36 5.09 -6.02 14.77
N LEU A 37 6.15 -6.09 15.57
CA LEU A 37 7.17 -5.04 15.65
C LEU A 37 7.98 -4.88 14.36
N GLU A 38 8.35 -5.97 13.71
CA GLU A 38 9.02 -5.94 12.39
C GLU A 38 8.07 -5.36 11.33
N LEU A 39 6.79 -5.72 11.42
CA LEU A 39 5.76 -5.26 10.49
C LEU A 39 5.43 -3.77 10.66
N VAL A 40 5.51 -3.24 11.88
CA VAL A 40 5.40 -1.79 12.14
C VAL A 40 6.47 -1.00 11.38
N GLU A 41 7.72 -1.47 11.33
CA GLU A 41 8.77 -0.78 10.56
C GLU A 41 8.48 -0.78 9.05
N ARG A 42 7.89 -1.87 8.54
CA ARG A 42 7.45 -1.95 7.14
C ARG A 42 6.27 -1.04 6.84
N ILE A 43 5.33 -0.89 7.78
CA ILE A 43 4.22 0.06 7.65
C ILE A 43 4.76 1.51 7.69
N ARG A 44 5.77 1.80 8.52
CA ARG A 44 6.43 3.13 8.52
C ARG A 44 7.12 3.44 7.19
N GLU A 45 7.74 2.44 6.55
CA GLU A 45 8.29 2.60 5.20
C GLU A 45 7.18 3.06 4.22
N LEU A 46 6.01 2.43 4.27
CA LEU A 46 4.84 2.82 3.45
C LEU A 46 4.33 4.23 3.78
N VAL A 47 4.29 4.61 5.06
CA VAL A 47 3.92 5.97 5.51
C VAL A 47 4.84 7.02 4.88
N LEU A 48 6.15 6.77 4.91
CA LEU A 48 7.14 7.70 4.37
C LEU A 48 7.05 7.81 2.84
N MET A 49 6.70 6.71 2.16
CA MET A 49 6.53 6.71 0.71
C MET A 49 5.24 7.41 0.26
N ALA A 50 4.13 7.24 0.99
CA ALA A 50 2.78 7.60 0.55
C ALA A 50 2.65 9.04 -0.01
N PRO A 51 3.19 10.11 0.63
CA PRO A 51 3.07 11.47 0.11
C PRO A 51 3.62 11.62 -1.32
N SER A 52 4.84 11.10 -1.56
CA SER A 52 5.47 11.15 -2.87
C SER A 52 4.70 10.36 -3.93
N ARG A 53 4.02 9.27 -3.53
CA ARG A 53 3.20 8.45 -4.42
C ARG A 53 1.87 9.13 -4.76
N ILE A 54 1.27 9.83 -3.81
CA ILE A 54 0.07 10.64 -4.03
C ILE A 54 0.39 11.75 -5.04
N GLU A 55 1.48 12.48 -4.83
CA GLU A 55 1.94 13.53 -5.74
C GLU A 55 2.24 12.99 -7.15
N SER A 56 3.01 11.89 -7.25
CA SER A 56 3.36 11.31 -8.55
C SER A 56 2.12 10.81 -9.30
N SER A 57 1.19 10.14 -8.61
CA SER A 57 -0.05 9.63 -9.19
C SER A 57 -0.92 10.76 -9.72
N LEU A 58 -1.02 11.87 -8.98
CA LEU A 58 -1.75 13.05 -9.42
C LEU A 58 -1.13 13.67 -10.69
N LEU A 59 0.21 13.71 -10.78
CA LEU A 59 0.93 14.28 -11.92
C LEU A 59 0.77 13.46 -13.21
N VAL A 60 0.68 12.13 -13.11
CA VAL A 60 0.55 11.24 -14.27
C VAL A 60 -0.91 10.84 -14.56
N GLY A 61 -1.86 11.22 -13.70
CA GLY A 61 -3.28 10.92 -13.88
C GLY A 61 -3.68 9.49 -13.46
N ASP A 62 -2.90 8.82 -12.63
CA ASP A 62 -3.23 7.48 -12.09
C ASP A 62 -4.22 7.62 -10.92
N ALA A 63 -5.49 7.81 -11.27
CA ALA A 63 -6.56 8.06 -10.30
C ALA A 63 -6.79 6.88 -9.33
N VAL A 64 -6.60 5.63 -9.81
CA VAL A 64 -6.78 4.44 -8.98
C VAL A 64 -5.70 4.36 -7.92
N PHE A 65 -4.43 4.51 -8.31
CA PHE A 65 -3.34 4.47 -7.34
C PHE A 65 -3.33 5.68 -6.41
N TYR A 66 -3.71 6.86 -6.91
CA TYR A 66 -3.97 8.03 -6.07
C TYR A 66 -5.00 7.74 -4.96
N GLN A 67 -6.15 7.15 -5.31
CA GLN A 67 -7.19 6.82 -4.33
C GLN A 67 -6.70 5.79 -3.30
N ILE A 68 -5.95 4.78 -3.74
CA ILE A 68 -5.34 3.77 -2.84
C ILE A 68 -4.42 4.45 -1.84
N CYS A 69 -3.45 5.26 -2.30
CA CYS A 69 -2.47 5.89 -1.41
C CYS A 69 -3.12 6.89 -0.45
N THR A 70 -4.08 7.70 -0.91
CA THR A 70 -4.78 8.67 -0.05
C THR A 70 -5.63 7.99 1.02
N THR A 71 -6.26 6.85 0.70
CA THR A 71 -7.06 6.08 1.67
C THR A 71 -6.16 5.34 2.66
N LEU A 72 -5.04 4.76 2.21
CA LEU A 72 -4.10 4.04 3.05
C LEU A 72 -3.32 4.94 4.02
N GLN A 73 -3.02 6.19 3.64
CA GLN A 73 -2.18 7.08 4.44
C GLN A 73 -2.64 7.23 5.91
N PRO A 74 -3.92 7.54 6.21
CA PRO A 74 -4.38 7.58 7.60
C PRO A 74 -4.48 6.17 8.22
N LEU A 75 -4.81 5.14 7.43
CA LEU A 75 -4.96 3.77 7.92
C LEU A 75 -3.63 3.18 8.40
N PHE A 76 -2.50 3.54 7.78
CA PHE A 76 -1.20 3.10 8.25
C PHE A 76 -0.88 3.57 9.67
N LEU A 77 -1.29 4.78 10.04
CA LEU A 77 -1.09 5.29 11.40
C LEU A 77 -1.95 4.50 12.41
N VAL A 78 -3.22 4.28 12.07
CA VAL A 78 -4.14 3.46 12.88
C VAL A 78 -3.62 2.01 13.03
N ALA A 79 -3.08 1.44 11.95
CA ALA A 79 -2.48 0.11 11.94
C ALA A 79 -1.25 0.03 12.86
N ILE A 80 -0.36 1.03 12.81
CA ILE A 80 0.82 1.09 13.68
C ILE A 80 0.40 1.15 15.15
N ASP A 81 -0.52 2.04 15.50
CA ASP A 81 -0.98 2.21 16.87
C ASP A 81 -1.63 0.91 17.38
N SER A 82 -2.50 0.30 16.58
CA SER A 82 -3.17 -0.96 16.93
C SER A 82 -2.17 -2.10 17.19
N LEU A 83 -1.15 -2.24 16.32
CA LEU A 83 -0.12 -3.28 16.44
C LEU A 83 0.87 -3.05 17.59
N LEU A 84 1.04 -1.80 18.04
CA LEU A 84 1.89 -1.48 19.19
C LEU A 84 1.16 -1.62 20.53
N GLU A 85 -0.13 -1.27 20.57
CA GLU A 85 -0.94 -1.30 21.79
C GLU A 85 -1.43 -2.71 22.16
N HIS A 86 -1.72 -3.54 21.15
CA HIS A 86 -2.37 -4.82 21.36
C HIS A 86 -1.43 -5.99 21.10
N GLU A 87 -1.29 -6.88 22.08
CA GLU A 87 -0.51 -8.10 21.92
C GLU A 87 -1.30 -9.24 21.26
N ASP A 88 -2.62 -9.08 21.12
CA ASP A 88 -3.50 -10.09 20.56
C ASP A 88 -3.24 -10.29 19.05
N PRO A 89 -2.91 -11.51 18.60
CA PRO A 89 -2.71 -11.79 17.18
C PRO A 89 -3.95 -11.51 16.31
N THR A 90 -5.17 -11.48 16.87
CA THR A 90 -6.39 -11.13 16.14
C THR A 90 -6.35 -9.72 15.55
N VAL A 91 -5.61 -8.81 16.18
CA VAL A 91 -5.38 -7.45 15.68
C VAL A 91 -4.57 -7.46 14.39
N GLY A 92 -3.58 -8.35 14.28
CA GLY A 92 -2.80 -8.52 13.05
C GLY A 92 -3.67 -8.91 11.86
N TYR A 93 -4.62 -9.83 12.05
CA TYR A 93 -5.58 -10.21 11.01
C TYR A 93 -6.52 -9.07 10.63
N THR A 94 -7.05 -8.34 11.61
CA THR A 94 -7.94 -7.20 11.38
C THR A 94 -7.24 -6.11 10.57
N VAL A 95 -6.03 -5.73 10.98
CA VAL A 95 -5.20 -4.76 10.24
C VAL A 95 -4.91 -5.26 8.83
N ALA A 96 -4.61 -6.55 8.65
CA ALA A 96 -4.39 -7.12 7.32
C ALA A 96 -5.62 -6.96 6.42
N ASP A 97 -6.81 -7.26 6.95
CA ASP A 97 -8.06 -7.17 6.20
C ASP A 97 -8.41 -5.71 5.84
N GLU A 98 -8.23 -4.77 6.76
CA GLU A 98 -8.44 -3.35 6.51
C GLU A 98 -7.50 -2.80 5.43
N LEU A 99 -6.20 -3.09 5.52
CA LEU A 99 -5.22 -2.66 4.52
C LEU A 99 -5.49 -3.26 3.15
N GLU A 100 -5.90 -4.53 3.11
CA GLU A 100 -6.18 -5.24 1.86
C GLU A 100 -7.49 -4.79 1.20
N ALA A 101 -8.50 -4.42 1.98
CA ALA A 101 -9.80 -3.95 1.50
C ALA A 101 -9.71 -2.63 0.70
N VAL A 102 -8.67 -1.82 0.95
CA VAL A 102 -8.44 -0.57 0.20
C VAL A 102 -7.97 -0.81 -1.22
N VAL A 103 -7.36 -1.97 -1.49
CA VAL A 103 -6.82 -2.28 -2.81
C VAL A 103 -7.90 -2.98 -3.64
N PRO A 104 -8.33 -2.41 -4.78
CA PRO A 104 -9.29 -3.05 -5.67
C PRO A 104 -8.77 -4.41 -6.18
N LEU A 105 -9.69 -5.33 -6.46
CA LEU A 105 -9.34 -6.70 -6.90
C LEU A 105 -8.54 -6.69 -8.20
N GLU A 106 -8.81 -5.73 -9.08
CA GLU A 106 -8.16 -5.54 -10.38
C GLU A 106 -6.68 -5.16 -10.22
N VAL A 107 -6.34 -4.51 -9.11
CA VAL A 107 -4.96 -4.15 -8.77
C VAL A 107 -4.25 -5.29 -8.04
N ARG A 108 -5.01 -6.15 -7.34
CA ARG A 108 -4.49 -7.33 -6.62
C ARG A 108 -4.19 -8.49 -7.56
N LEU A 109 -4.90 -8.59 -8.68
CA LEU A 109 -4.72 -9.63 -9.69
C LEU A 109 -3.91 -9.09 -10.88
N PRO A 110 -2.68 -9.58 -11.11
CA PRO A 110 -1.92 -9.21 -12.30
C PRO A 110 -2.55 -9.88 -13.53
N GLY A 111 -3.52 -9.20 -14.15
CA GLY A 111 -4.23 -9.70 -15.34
C GLY A 111 -5.52 -8.95 -15.67
N SER A 112 -6.08 -8.18 -14.72
CA SER A 112 -7.27 -7.37 -14.92
C SER A 112 -6.89 -5.98 -15.46
N GLN A 113 -6.46 -5.89 -16.72
CA GLN A 113 -6.58 -4.60 -17.39
C GLN A 113 -8.07 -4.24 -17.43
N PRO A 114 -8.49 -3.03 -17.03
CA PRO A 114 -9.73 -2.49 -17.54
C PRO A 114 -9.49 -2.30 -19.04
N GLU A 115 -9.99 -3.23 -19.85
CA GLU A 115 -10.18 -2.95 -21.26
C GLU A 115 -11.07 -1.71 -21.35
N SER A 116 -10.62 -0.72 -22.13
CA SER A 116 -11.26 0.57 -22.42
C SER A 116 -11.21 1.64 -21.33
N TRP A 117 -10.22 2.54 -21.45
CA TRP A 117 -10.42 4.00 -21.48
C TRP A 117 -9.49 4.60 -22.53
#